data_AF-A0A954FYG6-F1
#
_entry.id   AF-A0A954FYG6-F1
#
_cell.length_a   1.000
_cell.length_b   1.000
_cell.length_c   1.000
_cell.angle_alpha   90.00
_cell.angle_beta   90.00
_cell.angle_gamma   90.00
#
_symmetry.space_group_name_H-M   'P 1'
#
loop_
_entity.id
_entity.type
_entity.pdbx_description
1 polymer ?
#
loop_
_entity_poly.entity_id
_entity_poly.type
_entity_poly.pdbx_seq_one_letter_code
_entity_poly.pdbx_strand_id
1 'polypeptide(L)'
;TIVPTMVDRRTQASLRSLQALRDNYRRNIWSGSIPVDTKFREASLLGRPLANAFPSSRGAKAYEALWHDLTRTHPSHVESDALEMA
;
A
#
# COMPACT_ATOMS: atom_id res chain seq x y z
N THR A 1 -1.32 -0.01 12.15
CA THR A 1 -0.05 -0.02 11.40
C THR A 1 0.19 1.33 10.75
N ILE A 2 1.42 1.82 10.76
CA ILE A 2 1.91 3.00 10.04
C ILE A 2 2.35 2.54 8.64
N VAL A 3 1.92 3.25 7.61
CA VAL A 3 2.21 2.94 6.21
C VAL A 3 3.12 4.02 5.64
N PRO A 4 4.39 3.72 5.30
CA PRO A 4 5.25 4.69 4.63
C PRO A 4 4.81 4.90 3.19
N THR A 5 4.53 6.15 2.80
CA THR A 5 4.04 6.51 1.47
C THR A 5 4.98 7.45 0.73
N MET A 6 4.83 7.51 -0.60
CA MET A 6 5.60 8.38 -1.49
C MET A 6 7.11 8.21 -1.33
N VAL A 7 7.57 6.98 -1.13
CA VAL A 7 9.00 6.69 -0.97
C VAL A 7 9.69 6.79 -2.33
N ASP A 8 10.60 7.76 -2.46
CA ASP A 8 11.48 7.88 -3.61
C ASP A 8 12.85 7.29 -3.30
N ARG A 9 13.07 6.05 -3.74
CA ARG A 9 14.31 5.30 -3.51
C ARG A 9 15.55 5.94 -4.15
N ARG A 10 15.38 6.94 -5.01
CA ARG A 10 16.48 7.64 -5.68
C ARG A 10 17.10 8.73 -4.80
N THR A 11 16.45 9.12 -3.71
CA THR A 11 16.89 10.24 -2.87
C THR A 11 17.33 9.77 -1.48
N GLN A 12 18.49 10.25 -1.03
CA GLN A 12 19.00 9.96 0.32
C GLN A 12 18.07 10.50 1.41
N ALA A 13 17.44 11.65 1.19
CA ALA A 13 16.48 12.22 2.13
C ALA A 13 15.28 11.28 2.36
N SER A 14 14.68 10.72 1.30
CA SER A 14 13.57 9.79 1.44
C SER A 14 13.99 8.49 2.14
N LEU A 15 15.17 7.96 1.80
CA LEU A 15 15.70 6.75 2.44
C LEU A 15 15.98 6.95 3.93
N ARG A 16 16.56 8.10 4.31
CA ARG A 16 16.80 8.45 5.73
C ARG A 16 15.50 8.63 6.49
N SER A 17 14.49 9.29 5.92
CA SER A 17 13.18 9.42 6.54
C SER A 17 12.50 8.07 6.75
N LEU A 18 12.57 7.17 5.76
CA LEU A 18 12.04 5.81 5.90
C LEU A 18 12.75 5.03 7.01
N GLN A 19 14.07 5.17 7.11
CA GLN A 19 14.85 4.53 8.16
C GLN A 19 14.48 5.08 9.54
N ALA A 20 14.39 6.40 9.69
CA ALA A 20 13.97 7.04 10.93
C ALA A 20 12.56 6.59 11.37
N LEU A 21 11.62 6.46 10.44
CA LEU A 21 10.30 5.90 10.74
C LEU A 21 10.40 4.44 11.24
N ARG A 22 11.21 3.61 10.58
CA ARG A 22 11.41 2.21 10.99
C ARG A 22 12.04 2.11 12.36
N ASP A 23 13.02 2.95 12.68
CA ASP A 23 13.71 2.91 13.96
C ASP A 23 12.80 3.35 15.13
N ASN A 24 12.00 4.38 14.92
CA ASN A 24 11.12 4.93 15.97
C ASN A 24 9.83 4.13 16.17
N TYR A 25 9.34 3.44 15.13
CA TYR A 25 8.02 2.80 15.14
C TYR A 25 8.05 1.29 14.88
N ARG A 26 9.16 0.61 15.18
CA ARG A 26 9.42 -0.82 14.88
C ARG A 26 8.23 -1.78 15.07
N ARG A 27 7.42 -1.60 16.12
CA ARG A 27 6.28 -2.48 16.44
C ARG A 27 4.99 -2.17 15.67
N ASN A 28 4.85 -0.98 15.09
CA ASN A 28 3.60 -0.52 14.50
C ASN A 28 3.83 0.08 13.10
N ILE A 29 4.88 -0.32 12.40
CA ILE A 29 5.16 0.11 11.03
C ILE A 29 5.15 -1.09 10.10
N TRP A 30 4.49 -0.94 8.96
CA TRP A 30 4.54 -1.93 7.89
C TRP A 30 5.97 -2.05 7.34
N SER A 31 6.44 -3.27 7.10
CA SER A 31 7.79 -3.51 6.58
C SER A 31 7.97 -2.99 5.14
N GLY A 32 6.88 -2.93 4.37
CA GLY A 32 6.84 -2.38 3.02
C GLY A 32 6.76 -0.85 2.96
N SER A 33 6.55 -0.33 1.74
CA SER A 33 6.27 1.08 1.49
C SER A 33 5.55 1.28 0.16
N ILE A 34 4.76 2.35 0.06
CA ILE A 34 4.17 2.81 -1.20
C ILE A 34 5.19 3.71 -1.91
N PRO A 35 5.67 3.34 -3.11
CA PRO A 35 6.69 4.10 -3.82
C PRO A 35 6.09 5.34 -4.50
N VAL A 36 6.96 6.29 -4.86
CA VAL A 36 6.62 7.28 -5.90
C VAL A 36 6.44 6.54 -7.24
N ASP A 37 5.23 6.62 -7.80
CA ASP A 37 4.87 6.03 -9.09
C ASP A 37 4.00 7.01 -9.89
N THR A 38 4.40 7.32 -11.13
CA THR A 38 3.64 8.24 -11.99
C THR A 38 2.26 7.68 -12.36
N LYS A 39 2.09 6.36 -12.32
CA LYS A 39 0.82 5.70 -12.63
C LYS A 39 -0.31 6.06 -11.67
N PHE A 40 -0.01 6.51 -10.43
CA PHE A 40 -1.03 7.08 -9.55
C PHE A 40 -1.72 8.28 -10.19
N ARG A 41 -0.92 9.24 -10.70
CA ARG A 41 -1.46 10.45 -11.34
C ARG A 41 -2.25 10.11 -12.60
N GLU A 42 -1.72 9.22 -13.44
CA GLU A 42 -2.40 8.79 -14.66
C GLU A 42 -3.74 8.11 -14.35
N ALA A 43 -3.79 7.25 -13.32
CA ALA A 43 -5.02 6.58 -12.90
C ALA A 43 -6.07 7.59 -12.40
N SER A 44 -5.64 8.57 -11.62
CA SER A 44 -6.50 9.67 -11.15
C SER A 44 -7.06 10.50 -12.30
N LEU A 45 -6.25 10.82 -13.33
CA LEU A 45 -6.73 11.53 -14.52
C LEU A 45 -7.79 10.73 -15.29
N LEU A 46 -7.70 9.41 -15.28
CA LEU A 46 -8.69 8.51 -15.87
C LEU A 46 -9.92 8.28 -14.97
N GLY A 47 -9.92 8.81 -13.74
CA GLY A 47 -10.99 8.57 -12.77
C GLY A 47 -11.11 7.11 -12.31
N ARG A 48 -10.02 6.33 -12.40
CA ARG A 48 -10.03 4.89 -12.10
C ARG A 48 -9.05 4.57 -10.96
N PRO A 49 -9.36 3.59 -10.09
CA PRO A 49 -8.40 3.11 -9.11
C PRO A 49 -7.14 2.54 -9.79
N LEU A 50 -5.98 2.70 -9.13
CA LEU A 50 -4.70 2.29 -9.71
C LEU A 50 -4.67 0.80 -10.09
N ALA A 51 -5.23 -0.07 -9.24
CA ALA A 51 -5.29 -1.50 -9.49
C ALA A 51 -6.07 -1.85 -10.76
N ASN A 52 -7.11 -1.09 -11.10
CA ASN A 52 -7.92 -1.31 -12.30
C ASN A 52 -7.29 -0.70 -13.56
N ALA A 53 -6.64 0.47 -13.43
CA ALA A 53 -6.05 1.18 -14.56
C ALA A 53 -4.67 0.63 -14.96
N PHE A 54 -3.82 0.33 -13.97
CA PHE A 54 -2.43 -0.11 -14.16
C PHE A 54 -2.06 -1.21 -13.14
N PRO A 55 -2.63 -2.43 -13.27
CA PRO A 55 -2.44 -3.52 -12.29
C PRO A 55 -0.98 -3.95 -12.13
N SER A 56 -0.18 -3.85 -13.19
CA SER A 56 1.24 -4.23 -13.16
C SER A 56 2.17 -3.14 -12.60
N SER A 57 1.64 -1.95 -12.25
CA SER A 57 2.43 -0.83 -11.74
C SER A 57 3.06 -1.13 -10.38
N ARG A 58 4.12 -0.41 -10.03
CA ARG A 58 4.80 -0.59 -8.74
C ARG A 58 3.88 -0.17 -7.60
N GLY A 59 3.09 0.89 -7.80
CA GLY A 59 2.07 1.32 -6.86
C GLY A 59 0.99 0.26 -6.64
N ALA A 60 0.47 -0.37 -7.70
CA ALA A 60 -0.57 -1.40 -7.58
C ALA A 60 -0.08 -2.60 -6.78
N LYS A 61 1.11 -3.13 -7.11
CA LYS A 61 1.74 -4.24 -6.37
C LYS A 61 2.03 -3.87 -4.91
N ALA A 62 2.37 -2.60 -4.63
CA ALA A 62 2.60 -2.14 -3.26
C ALA A 62 1.29 -2.10 -2.45
N TYR A 63 0.18 -1.66 -3.04
CA TYR A 63 -1.13 -1.69 -2.40
C TYR A 63 -1.65 -3.12 -2.17
N GLU A 64 -1.40 -4.04 -3.09
CA GLU A 64 -1.70 -5.47 -2.92
C GLU A 64 -0.91 -6.07 -1.74
N ALA A 65 0.39 -5.79 -1.67
CA ALA A 65 1.22 -6.23 -0.54
C ALA A 65 0.75 -5.64 0.81
N LEU A 66 0.32 -4.37 0.81
CA LEU A 66 -0.24 -3.74 2.00
C LEU A 66 -1.57 -4.40 2.41
N TRP A 67 -2.46 -4.66 1.44
CA TRP A 67 -3.72 -5.34 1.70
C TRP A 67 -3.50 -6.71 2.35
N HIS A 68 -2.57 -7.51 1.84
CA HIS A 68 -2.21 -8.80 2.44
C HIS A 68 -1.63 -8.68 3.85
N ASP A 69 -0.89 -7.62 4.16
CA ASP A 69 -0.35 -7.38 5.50
C ASP A 69 -1.46 -7.04 6.50
N LEU A 70 -2.39 -6.16 6.10
CA LEU A 70 -3.51 -5.72 6.93
C LEU A 70 -4.52 -6.84 7.20
N THR A 71 -4.86 -7.62 6.17
CA THR A 71 -5.81 -8.74 6.29
C THR A 71 -5.25 -9.95 7.02
N ARG A 72 -3.93 -10.18 6.96
CA ARG A 72 -3.29 -11.18 7.83
C ARG A 72 -3.38 -10.80 9.31
N THR A 73 -3.24 -9.50 9.59
CA THR A 73 -3.29 -8.96 10.96
C THR A 73 -4.72 -8.90 11.51
N HIS A 74 -5.71 -8.76 10.61
CA HIS A 74 -7.13 -8.75 10.93
C HIS A 74 -7.85 -9.72 10.00
N PRO A 75 -7.97 -11.02 10.37
CA PRO A 75 -8.75 -11.96 9.58
C PRO A 75 -10.18 -11.44 9.48
N SER A 76 -10.55 -11.01 8.29
CA SER A 76 -11.86 -10.46 8.01
C SER A 76 -12.89 -11.59 7.92
N HIS A 77 -13.96 -11.53 8.71
CA HIS A 77 -15.13 -12.40 8.63
C HIS A 77 -15.97 -12.11 7.37
N VAL A 78 -15.39 -12.20 6.17
CA VAL A 78 -16.11 -11.88 4.91
C VAL A 78 -16.98 -13.06 4.43
N GLU A 79 -17.01 -14.18 5.14
CA GLU A 79 -17.85 -15.33 4.78
C GLU A 79 -19.34 -15.17 5.16
N SER A 80 -19.75 -14.12 5.89
CA SER A 80 -21.15 -14.00 6.35
C SER A 80 -22.11 -13.34 5.34
N ASP A 81 -21.64 -12.48 4.43
CA ASP A 81 -22.55 -11.66 3.60
C ASP A 81 -22.95 -12.33 2.28
N ALA A 82 -22.26 -13.41 1.89
CA ALA A 82 -22.58 -14.14 0.66
C ALA A 82 -23.76 -15.12 0.81
N LEU A 83 -24.25 -15.34 2.04
CA LEU A 83 -25.34 -16.27 2.36
C LEU A 83 -26.71 -15.59 2.59
N GLU A 84 -26.79 -14.26 2.59
CA GLU A 84 -28.08 -13.52 2.65
C GLU A 84 -28.63 -13.15 1.26
N MET A 85 -27.94 -13.51 0.18
CA MET A 85 -28.33 -13.23 -1.22
C MET A 85 -28.51 -14.52 -2.05
N ALA A 86 -28.88 -15.63 -1.41
CA ALA A 86 -29.29 -16.89 -2.04
C ALA A 86 -30.59 -17.40 -1.41
#